data_AF-A0A6V8K579-F1
#
_entry.id   AF-A0A6V8K579-F1
#
_cell.length_a   1.000
_cell.length_b   1.000
_cell.length_c   1.000
_cell.angle_alpha   90.00
_cell.angle_beta   90.00
_cell.angle_gamma   90.00
#
_symmetry.space_group_name_H-M   'P 1'
#
loop_
_entity.id
_entity.type
_entity.pdbx_description
1 polymer ?
#
loop_
_entity_poly.entity_id
_entity_poly.type
_entity_poly.pdbx_seq_one_letter_code
_entity_poly.pdbx_strand_id
1 'polypeptide(L)'
;MSPLRVPIPYGDDATWTQPLDTTLLTEYVAACKEQARTTKEKGDRLESLLCWLLPHIPGFRAHTVNQFSADHSQEIDMLIWNERHPTGFPSFREKIMVECKNWIRKVDSSDVAWFDWKMRLGGVTEGLLVAANGITGDSSRRHDAESILAHANAEQRRILVITLEEIGAITSRYNLRELLIEKVMGLSARAGLP
;
A
#
# COMPACT_ATOMS: atom_id res chain seq x y z
N MET A 1 13.24 -9.94 -15.28
CA MET A 1 12.59 -9.46 -16.53
C MET A 1 12.55 -7.93 -16.55
N SER A 2 12.45 -7.28 -17.72
CA SER A 2 12.14 -5.84 -17.80
C SER A 2 10.78 -5.57 -17.15
N PRO A 3 10.51 -4.41 -16.52
CA PRO A 3 9.19 -4.14 -15.95
C PRO A 3 8.11 -4.32 -17.02
N LEU A 4 7.00 -4.96 -16.65
CA LEU A 4 5.83 -5.11 -17.53
C LEU A 4 5.40 -3.70 -17.95
N ARG A 5 5.59 -3.38 -19.24
CA ARG A 5 5.22 -2.08 -19.81
C ARG A 5 3.74 -2.08 -20.16
N VAL A 6 2.89 -2.13 -19.14
CA VAL A 6 1.46 -1.89 -19.29
C VAL A 6 1.19 -0.43 -18.95
N PRO A 7 0.33 0.27 -19.71
CA PRO A 7 -0.12 1.61 -19.33
C PRO A 7 -0.67 1.60 -17.90
N ILE A 8 -0.22 2.55 -17.08
CA ILE A 8 -0.79 2.78 -15.76
C ILE A 8 -2.23 3.28 -15.97
N PRO A 9 -3.26 2.59 -15.43
CA PRO A 9 -4.63 3.05 -15.56
C PRO A 9 -4.81 4.41 -14.89
N TYR A 10 -5.63 5.27 -15.49
CA TYR A 10 -5.82 6.63 -14.98
C TYR A 10 -6.63 6.66 -13.68
N GLY A 11 -7.54 5.70 -13.48
CA GLY A 11 -8.49 5.71 -12.37
C GLY A 11 -9.70 6.58 -12.69
N ASP A 12 -10.50 6.11 -13.63
CA ASP A 12 -11.73 6.72 -14.15
C ASP A 12 -12.79 5.67 -14.47
N ASP A 13 -13.96 6.11 -14.96
CA ASP A 13 -15.06 5.21 -15.33
C ASP A 13 -14.64 4.14 -16.34
N ALA A 14 -13.73 4.45 -17.28
CA ALA A 14 -13.20 3.48 -18.22
C ALA A 14 -12.39 2.38 -17.50
N THR A 15 -11.60 2.75 -16.51
CA THR A 15 -10.87 1.81 -15.65
C THR A 15 -11.82 0.97 -14.79
N TRP A 16 -12.84 1.59 -14.19
CA TRP A 16 -13.70 0.95 -13.18
C TRP A 16 -14.81 0.08 -13.76
N THR A 17 -15.17 0.29 -15.02
CA THR A 17 -16.20 -0.51 -15.71
C THR A 17 -15.65 -1.82 -16.27
N GLN A 18 -14.34 -1.92 -16.45
CA GLN A 18 -13.70 -3.15 -16.92
C GLN A 18 -13.51 -4.16 -15.77
N PRO A 19 -13.63 -5.46 -16.05
CA PRO A 19 -13.15 -6.50 -15.14
C PRO A 19 -11.65 -6.33 -14.87
N LEU A 20 -11.22 -6.66 -13.65
CA LEU A 20 -9.80 -6.70 -13.31
C LEU A 20 -9.12 -7.84 -14.09
N ASP A 21 -8.02 -7.55 -14.79
CA ASP A 21 -7.23 -8.58 -15.48
C ASP A 21 -6.42 -9.40 -14.47
N THR A 22 -6.96 -10.55 -14.08
CA THR A 22 -6.34 -11.44 -13.08
C THR A 22 -5.13 -12.20 -13.63
N THR A 23 -5.05 -12.37 -14.95
CA THR A 23 -3.86 -12.95 -15.60
C THR A 23 -2.70 -11.98 -15.45
N LEU A 24 -2.91 -10.71 -15.79
CA LEU A 24 -1.90 -9.67 -15.64
C LEU A 24 -1.51 -9.44 -14.17
N LEU A 25 -2.48 -9.45 -13.24
CA LEU A 25 -2.19 -9.41 -11.80
C LEU A 25 -1.25 -10.56 -11.39
N THR A 26 -1.52 -11.78 -11.88
CA THR A 26 -0.68 -12.95 -11.59
C THR A 26 0.74 -12.76 -12.12
N GLU A 27 0.91 -12.20 -13.32
CA GLU A 27 2.21 -11.89 -13.90
C GLU A 27 2.97 -10.84 -13.06
N TYR A 28 2.32 -9.77 -12.62
CA TYR A 28 2.93 -8.78 -11.74
C TYR A 28 3.38 -9.39 -10.40
N VAL A 29 2.53 -10.21 -9.79
CA VAL A 29 2.85 -10.89 -8.53
C VAL A 29 4.00 -11.88 -8.70
N ALA A 30 4.05 -12.63 -9.81
CA ALA A 30 5.15 -13.51 -10.14
C ALA A 30 6.47 -12.75 -10.30
N ALA A 31 6.45 -11.63 -11.04
CA ALA A 31 7.62 -10.77 -11.22
C ALA A 31 8.16 -10.24 -9.88
N CYS A 32 7.29 -9.89 -8.93
CA CYS A 32 7.69 -9.44 -7.59
C CYS A 32 8.44 -10.52 -6.78
N LYS A 33 8.21 -11.81 -7.09
CA LYS A 33 8.84 -12.96 -6.42
C LYS A 33 10.13 -13.44 -7.09
N GLU A 34 10.36 -13.08 -8.35
CA GLU A 34 11.60 -13.40 -9.06
C GLU A 34 12.84 -12.81 -8.36
N GLN A 35 13.98 -13.48 -8.49
CA GLN A 35 15.25 -12.89 -8.10
C GLN A 35 15.50 -11.59 -8.88
N ALA A 36 15.96 -10.57 -8.18
CA ALA A 36 16.34 -9.28 -8.74
C ALA A 36 17.84 -9.08 -8.56
N ARG A 37 18.46 -8.33 -9.47
CA ARG A 37 19.89 -8.03 -9.41
C ARG A 37 20.19 -6.97 -8.35
N THR A 38 19.23 -6.11 -8.07
CA THR A 38 19.36 -5.01 -7.12
C THR A 38 18.11 -4.90 -6.24
N THR A 39 18.28 -4.28 -5.07
CA THR A 39 17.14 -3.91 -4.19
C THR A 39 16.19 -2.94 -4.89
N LYS A 40 16.72 -2.02 -5.68
CA LYS A 40 15.93 -1.09 -6.49
C LYS A 40 15.03 -1.80 -7.48
N GLU A 41 15.58 -2.72 -8.28
CA GLU A 41 14.78 -3.50 -9.25
C GLU A 41 13.63 -4.25 -8.54
N LYS A 42 13.89 -4.74 -7.33
CA LYS A 42 12.88 -5.44 -6.53
C LYS A 42 11.77 -4.50 -6.01
N GLY A 43 12.13 -3.28 -5.61
CA GLY A 43 11.21 -2.20 -5.24
C GLY A 43 10.35 -1.75 -6.42
N ASP A 44 11.00 -1.40 -7.54
CA ASP A 44 10.36 -0.92 -8.78
C ASP A 44 9.27 -1.88 -9.29
N ARG A 45 9.45 -3.21 -9.11
CA ARG A 45 8.44 -4.21 -9.49
C ARG A 45 7.18 -4.14 -8.63
N LEU A 46 7.32 -3.96 -7.31
CA LEU A 46 6.18 -3.83 -6.40
C LEU A 46 5.46 -2.50 -6.60
N GLU A 47 6.22 -1.42 -6.82
CA GLU A 47 5.67 -0.11 -7.18
C GLU A 47 4.86 -0.18 -8.48
N SER A 48 5.42 -0.79 -9.52
CA SER A 48 4.73 -0.97 -10.81
C SER A 48 3.42 -1.74 -10.67
N LEU A 49 3.41 -2.83 -9.88
CA LEU A 49 2.21 -3.60 -9.58
C LEU A 49 1.13 -2.72 -8.93
N LEU A 50 1.49 -1.93 -7.90
CA LEU A 50 0.52 -1.12 -7.18
C LEU A 50 0.03 0.09 -7.98
N CYS A 51 0.89 0.72 -8.78
CA CYS A 51 0.48 1.76 -9.72
C CYS A 51 -0.53 1.24 -10.74
N TRP A 52 -0.40 -0.01 -11.17
CA TRP A 52 -1.40 -0.64 -12.02
C TRP A 52 -2.67 -1.04 -11.24
N LEU A 53 -2.52 -1.65 -10.06
CA LEU A 53 -3.64 -2.26 -9.32
C LEU A 53 -4.56 -1.23 -8.64
N LEU A 54 -4.00 -0.28 -7.90
CA LEU A 54 -4.78 0.60 -7.01
C LEU A 54 -5.77 1.54 -7.74
N PRO A 55 -5.47 2.06 -8.96
CA PRO A 55 -6.45 2.83 -9.74
C PRO A 55 -7.73 2.07 -10.14
N HIS A 56 -7.76 0.74 -10.01
CA HIS A 56 -8.99 -0.04 -10.22
C HIS A 56 -10.00 0.12 -9.09
N ILE A 57 -9.62 0.70 -7.95
CA ILE A 57 -10.55 1.13 -6.91
C ILE A 57 -11.21 2.45 -7.37
N PRO A 58 -12.55 2.53 -7.42
CA PRO A 58 -13.21 3.77 -7.79
C PRO A 58 -12.77 4.96 -6.95
N GLY A 59 -12.47 6.07 -7.62
CA GLY A 59 -11.96 7.30 -7.03
C GLY A 59 -10.46 7.33 -6.75
N PHE A 60 -9.70 6.24 -6.91
CA PHE A 60 -8.26 6.26 -6.72
C PHE A 60 -7.54 6.65 -8.01
N ARG A 61 -6.67 7.66 -7.93
CA ARG A 61 -5.72 8.04 -8.98
C ARG A 61 -4.31 7.97 -8.42
N ALA A 62 -3.50 7.06 -8.96
CA ALA A 62 -2.14 6.84 -8.48
C ALA A 62 -1.14 7.65 -9.28
N HIS A 63 -0.20 8.29 -8.58
CA HIS A 63 0.98 8.90 -9.16
C HIS A 63 2.22 8.35 -8.47
N THR A 64 3.18 7.83 -9.23
CA THR A 64 4.52 7.62 -8.70
C THR A 64 5.11 8.97 -8.36
N VAL A 65 5.63 9.08 -7.15
CA VAL A 65 6.28 10.30 -6.68
C VAL A 65 7.75 9.96 -6.56
N ASN A 66 8.42 9.75 -7.69
CA ASN A 66 9.89 9.74 -7.74
C ASN A 66 10.47 11.16 -7.49
N GLN A 67 9.84 11.93 -6.59
CA GLN A 67 10.28 13.22 -6.11
C GLN A 67 10.82 13.04 -4.71
N PHE A 68 12.08 13.40 -4.56
CA PHE A 68 12.66 13.55 -3.24
C PHE A 68 12.05 14.78 -2.56
N SER A 69 11.95 14.76 -1.24
CA SER A 69 11.68 15.96 -0.44
C SER A 69 12.66 17.09 -0.79
N ALA A 70 12.32 18.34 -0.42
CA ALA A 70 13.13 19.53 -0.75
C ALA A 70 14.58 19.49 -0.23
N ASP A 71 14.86 18.63 0.76
CA ASP A 71 16.19 18.35 1.32
C ASP A 71 16.84 17.08 0.74
N HIS A 72 16.24 16.49 -0.30
CA HIS A 72 16.61 15.23 -0.94
C HIS A 72 16.68 14.00 -0.02
N SER A 73 16.08 14.06 1.18
CA SER A 73 16.25 13.00 2.19
C SER A 73 15.15 11.94 2.21
N GLN A 74 14.00 12.20 1.57
CA GLN A 74 12.82 11.32 1.64
C GLN A 74 12.31 10.94 0.24
N GLU A 75 12.31 9.65 -0.07
CA GLU A 75 11.60 9.06 -1.20
C GLU A 75 10.23 8.56 -0.70
N ILE A 76 9.16 8.96 -1.39
CA ILE A 76 7.79 8.47 -1.21
C ILE A 76 7.48 7.66 -2.47
N ASP A 77 7.23 6.36 -2.33
CA ASP A 77 7.12 5.49 -3.51
C ASP A 77 5.92 5.88 -4.40
N MET A 78 4.77 6.18 -3.79
CA MET A 78 3.62 6.76 -4.52
C MET A 78 2.68 7.57 -3.61
N LEU A 79 1.91 8.44 -4.26
CA LEU A 79 0.76 9.11 -3.69
C LEU A 79 -0.49 8.77 -4.50
N ILE A 80 -1.60 8.57 -3.80
CA ILE A 80 -2.91 8.38 -4.40
C ILE A 80 -3.79 9.57 -4.04
N TRP A 81 -4.47 10.10 -5.05
CA TRP A 81 -5.58 10.99 -4.88
C TRP A 81 -6.88 10.18 -4.81
N ASN A 82 -7.64 10.34 -3.74
CA ASN A 82 -8.95 9.73 -3.53
C ASN A 82 -10.05 10.76 -3.78
N GLU A 83 -10.75 10.63 -4.91
CA GLU A 83 -11.92 11.44 -5.27
C GLU A 83 -13.15 11.14 -4.41
N ARG A 84 -13.03 10.19 -3.46
CA ARG A 84 -14.10 9.74 -2.56
C ARG A 84 -15.34 9.27 -3.31
N HIS A 85 -15.12 8.55 -4.40
CA HIS A 85 -16.19 7.98 -5.20
C HIS A 85 -17.10 7.07 -4.33
N PRO A 86 -18.44 7.12 -4.45
CA PRO A 86 -19.35 6.39 -3.56
C PRO A 86 -19.14 4.87 -3.53
N THR A 87 -18.76 4.28 -4.66
CA THR A 87 -18.47 2.83 -4.77
C THR A 87 -17.00 2.49 -4.52
N GLY A 88 -16.18 3.48 -4.18
CA GLY A 88 -14.77 3.36 -3.86
C GLY A 88 -14.54 3.32 -2.35
N PHE A 89 -13.65 4.21 -1.89
CA PHE A 89 -13.29 4.34 -0.47
C PHE A 89 -13.52 5.76 0.08
N PRO A 90 -14.77 6.25 0.16
CA PRO A 90 -15.08 7.64 0.52
C PRO A 90 -14.71 8.04 1.96
N SER A 91 -14.46 7.06 2.84
CA SER A 91 -14.05 7.28 4.23
C SER A 91 -12.56 7.63 4.39
N PHE A 92 -11.75 7.44 3.35
CA PHE A 92 -10.37 7.92 3.31
C PHE A 92 -10.33 9.40 2.96
N ARG A 93 -9.28 10.10 3.44
CA ARG A 93 -8.99 11.47 3.03
C ARG A 93 -8.51 11.53 1.58
N GLU A 94 -8.37 12.74 1.03
CA GLU A 94 -8.00 12.90 -0.39
C GLU A 94 -6.61 12.36 -0.70
N LYS A 95 -5.66 12.45 0.23
CA LYS A 95 -4.28 11.99 0.03
C LYS A 95 -4.06 10.67 0.76
N ILE A 96 -3.52 9.69 0.05
CA ILE A 96 -3.07 8.41 0.62
C ILE A 96 -1.60 8.24 0.23
N MET A 97 -0.75 8.01 1.22
CA MET A 97 0.66 7.72 1.02
C MET A 97 0.85 6.22 0.95
N VAL A 98 1.71 5.73 0.07
CA VAL A 98 2.01 4.30 -0.02
C VAL A 98 3.51 4.08 -0.03
N GLU A 99 3.93 3.06 0.71
CA GLU A 99 5.31 2.59 0.81
C GLU A 99 5.39 1.10 0.42
N CYS A 100 6.34 0.76 -0.42
CA CYS A 100 6.60 -0.55 -0.97
C CYS A 100 7.84 -1.18 -0.32
N LYS A 101 7.66 -2.28 0.41
CA LYS A 101 8.76 -3.06 0.98
C LYS A 101 8.75 -4.48 0.43
N ASN A 102 9.33 -4.66 -0.75
CA ASN A 102 9.48 -5.97 -1.37
C ASN A 102 10.70 -6.75 -0.81
N TRP A 103 10.73 -7.01 0.49
CA TRP A 103 11.85 -7.66 1.16
C TRP A 103 11.56 -9.12 1.47
N ILE A 104 12.60 -9.96 1.55
CA ILE A 104 12.45 -11.37 1.95
C ILE A 104 12.09 -11.46 3.44
N ARG A 105 12.77 -10.67 4.28
CA ARG A 105 12.42 -10.53 5.70
C ARG A 105 11.16 -9.69 5.87
N LYS A 106 10.49 -9.89 7.01
CA LYS A 106 9.43 -9.01 7.49
C LYS A 106 9.94 -7.59 7.75
N VAL A 107 9.09 -6.60 7.53
CA VAL A 107 9.37 -5.20 7.87
C VAL A 107 9.32 -5.04 9.38
N ASP A 108 10.33 -4.40 9.97
CA ASP A 108 10.41 -4.23 11.42
C ASP A 108 9.76 -2.93 11.91
N SER A 109 9.73 -2.74 13.22
CA SER A 109 9.11 -1.56 13.83
C SER A 109 9.81 -0.25 13.48
N SER A 110 11.12 -0.26 13.18
CA SER A 110 11.83 0.97 12.81
C SER A 110 11.36 1.49 11.46
N ASP A 111 11.16 0.60 10.49
CA ASP A 111 10.62 0.93 9.18
C ASP A 111 9.15 1.39 9.24
N VAL A 112 8.33 0.77 10.11
CA VAL A 112 6.94 1.21 10.30
C VAL A 112 6.88 2.59 10.97
N ALA A 113 7.71 2.83 11.99
CA ALA A 113 7.83 4.15 12.63
C ALA A 113 8.30 5.21 11.64
N TRP A 114 9.25 4.87 10.76
CA TRP A 114 9.72 5.76 9.72
C TRP A 114 8.61 6.13 8.73
N PHE A 115 7.77 5.17 8.35
CA PHE A 115 6.61 5.44 7.50
C PHE A 115 5.57 6.35 8.20
N ASP A 116 5.23 6.11 9.47
CA ASP A 116 4.36 7.02 10.24
C ASP A 116 4.94 8.44 10.28
N TRP A 117 6.26 8.57 10.48
CA TRP A 117 6.94 9.85 10.49
C TRP A 117 6.84 10.57 9.12
N LYS A 118 7.05 9.86 8.01
CA LYS A 118 6.86 10.41 6.65
C LYS A 118 5.44 10.92 6.43
N MET A 119 4.43 10.17 6.90
CA MET A 119 3.04 10.58 6.84
C MET A 119 2.79 11.88 7.64
N ARG A 120 3.36 12.00 8.85
CA ARG A 120 3.28 13.23 9.66
C ARG A 120 3.90 14.43 8.93
N LEU A 121 5.10 14.28 8.38
CA LEU A 121 5.77 15.35 7.62
C LEU A 121 4.98 15.76 6.37
N GLY A 122 4.37 14.80 5.68
CA GLY A 122 3.54 15.05 4.50
C GLY A 122 2.12 15.57 4.81
N GLY A 123 1.73 15.64 6.08
CA GLY A 123 0.36 16.00 6.49
C GLY A 123 -0.69 15.00 5.98
N VAL A 124 -0.32 13.71 5.86
CA VAL A 124 -1.17 12.63 5.33
C VAL A 124 -1.63 11.74 6.49
N THR A 125 -2.91 11.37 6.52
CA THR A 125 -3.48 10.51 7.57
C THR A 125 -3.80 9.09 7.10
N GLU A 126 -3.78 8.84 5.80
CA GLU A 126 -4.03 7.52 5.22
C GLU A 126 -2.73 6.96 4.62
N GLY A 127 -2.34 5.78 5.07
CA GLY A 127 -1.11 5.12 4.67
C GLY A 127 -1.37 3.67 4.25
N LEU A 128 -0.79 3.25 3.14
CA LEU A 128 -0.68 1.84 2.78
C LEU A 128 0.79 1.42 2.86
N LEU A 129 1.11 0.54 3.79
CA LEU A 129 2.42 -0.12 3.83
C LEU A 129 2.30 -1.48 3.15
N VAL A 130 2.78 -1.58 1.92
CA VAL A 130 2.79 -2.84 1.18
C VAL A 130 4.08 -3.59 1.47
N ALA A 131 4.02 -4.43 2.50
CA ALA A 131 5.13 -5.26 2.96
C ALA A 131 4.98 -6.67 2.40
N ALA A 132 5.79 -7.04 1.40
CA ALA A 132 5.57 -8.27 0.64
C ALA A 132 5.42 -9.53 1.51
N ASN A 133 6.19 -9.62 2.60
CA ASN A 133 6.14 -10.72 3.58
C ASN A 133 5.56 -10.31 4.94
N GLY A 134 4.88 -9.16 5.00
CA GLY A 134 4.28 -8.61 6.22
C GLY A 134 5.27 -7.90 7.15
N ILE A 135 4.78 -7.57 8.35
CA ILE A 135 5.54 -6.91 9.41
C ILE A 135 5.87 -7.87 10.56
N THR A 136 6.86 -7.53 11.37
CA THR A 136 7.14 -8.24 12.62
C THR A 136 6.00 -8.02 13.63
N GLY A 137 5.45 -9.10 14.18
CA GLY A 137 4.53 -9.04 15.33
C GLY A 137 5.14 -9.83 16.48
N ASP A 138 5.30 -9.19 17.62
CA ASP A 138 5.66 -9.85 18.88
C ASP A 138 4.95 -9.07 19.99
N SER A 139 3.74 -9.53 20.31
CA SER A 139 2.86 -8.90 21.29
C SER A 139 3.46 -8.78 22.69
N SER A 140 4.59 -9.45 22.95
CA SER A 140 5.35 -9.33 24.19
C SER A 140 6.29 -8.11 24.23
N ARG A 141 6.52 -7.44 23.10
CA ARG A 141 7.43 -6.29 22.98
C ARG A 141 6.67 -4.98 22.84
N ARG A 142 6.99 -4.02 23.72
CA ARG A 142 6.40 -2.66 23.78
C ARG A 142 6.58 -1.82 22.51
N HIS A 143 7.45 -2.24 21.59
CA HIS A 143 7.79 -1.55 20.33
C HIS A 143 7.79 -2.50 19.14
N ASP A 144 6.92 -3.51 19.13
CA ASP A 144 6.70 -4.29 17.92
C ASP A 144 6.02 -3.43 16.83
N ALA A 145 6.07 -3.88 15.58
CA ALA A 145 5.55 -3.07 14.48
C ALA A 145 4.03 -2.86 14.57
N GLU A 146 3.30 -3.80 15.19
CA GLU A 146 1.86 -3.70 15.40
C GLU A 146 1.49 -2.60 16.41
N SER A 147 2.27 -2.44 17.48
CA SER A 147 2.09 -1.37 18.47
C SER A 147 2.19 0.03 17.84
N ILE A 148 3.03 0.21 16.83
CA ILE A 148 3.14 1.48 16.09
C ILE A 148 1.87 1.73 15.29
N LEU A 149 1.31 0.71 14.63
CA LEU A 149 0.03 0.84 13.92
C LEU A 149 -1.10 1.26 14.87
N ALA A 150 -1.15 0.66 16.06
CA ALA A 150 -2.15 0.99 17.08
C ALA A 150 -1.99 2.44 17.59
N HIS A 151 -0.76 2.86 17.89
CA HIS A 151 -0.49 4.24 18.30
C HIS A 151 -0.82 5.25 17.20
N ALA A 152 -0.43 4.99 15.95
CA ALA A 152 -0.77 5.85 14.83
C ALA A 152 -2.30 5.98 14.67
N ASN A 153 -3.03 4.87 14.79
CA ASN A 153 -4.48 4.86 14.69
C ASN A 153 -5.15 5.66 15.83
N ALA A 154 -4.64 5.55 17.05
CA ALA A 154 -5.10 6.38 18.18
C ALA A 154 -4.93 7.88 17.91
N GLU A 155 -3.89 8.25 17.17
CA GLU A 155 -3.62 9.61 16.70
C GLU A 155 -4.28 9.95 15.34
N GLN A 156 -5.31 9.18 14.93
CA GLN A 156 -6.08 9.39 13.69
C GLN A 156 -5.26 9.26 12.40
N ARG A 157 -4.15 8.50 12.43
CA ARG A 157 -3.38 8.11 11.24
C ARG A 157 -3.48 6.61 11.03
N ARG A 158 -4.07 6.20 9.92
CA ARG A 158 -4.29 4.79 9.60
C ARG A 158 -3.16 4.31 8.70
N ILE A 159 -2.42 3.30 9.17
CA ILE A 159 -1.44 2.57 8.35
C ILE A 159 -2.00 1.17 8.12
N LEU A 160 -2.43 0.89 6.89
CA LEU A 160 -2.88 -0.44 6.50
C LEU A 160 -1.70 -1.23 5.96
N VAL A 161 -1.44 -2.40 6.55
CA VAL A 161 -0.42 -3.32 6.06
C VAL A 161 -1.05 -4.31 5.10
N ILE A 162 -0.52 -4.39 3.88
CA ILE A 162 -0.97 -5.31 2.83
C ILE A 162 0.21 -6.18 2.40
N THR A 163 -0.01 -7.49 2.26
CA THR A 163 1.04 -8.41 1.80
C THR A 163 0.92 -8.75 0.32
N LEU A 164 2.00 -9.28 -0.26
CA LEU A 164 1.97 -9.75 -1.66
C LEU A 164 1.10 -11.00 -1.82
N GLU A 165 0.97 -11.81 -0.76
CA GLU A 165 0.05 -12.95 -0.72
C GLU A 165 -1.41 -12.49 -0.81
N GLU A 166 -1.80 -11.48 -0.03
CA GLU A 166 -3.14 -10.90 -0.06
C GLU A 166 -3.44 -10.26 -1.42
N ILE A 167 -2.48 -9.55 -2.01
CA ILE A 167 -2.62 -9.00 -3.36
C ILE A 167 -2.82 -10.12 -4.39
N GLY A 168 -2.07 -11.21 -4.28
CA GLY A 168 -2.19 -12.37 -5.17
C GLY A 168 -3.52 -13.12 -5.05
N ALA A 169 -4.27 -12.93 -3.96
CA ALA A 169 -5.59 -13.53 -3.76
C ALA A 169 -6.74 -12.68 -4.34
N ILE A 170 -6.46 -11.46 -4.84
CA ILE A 170 -7.47 -10.59 -5.44
C ILE A 170 -7.93 -11.19 -6.77
N THR A 171 -9.23 -11.41 -6.91
CA THR A 171 -9.85 -11.91 -8.15
C THR A 171 -10.78 -10.88 -8.80
N SER A 172 -11.05 -9.76 -8.12
CA SER A 172 -11.88 -8.68 -8.64
C SER A 172 -11.57 -7.35 -7.95
N ARG A 173 -11.96 -6.23 -8.57
CA ARG A 173 -11.90 -4.89 -7.97
C ARG A 173 -12.72 -4.77 -6.67
N TYR A 174 -13.78 -5.58 -6.55
CA TYR A 174 -14.56 -5.66 -5.31
C TYR A 174 -13.74 -6.32 -4.19
N ASN A 175 -13.06 -7.44 -4.46
CA ASN A 175 -12.19 -8.07 -3.46
C ASN A 175 -11.01 -7.18 -3.07
N LEU A 176 -10.45 -6.41 -4.02
CA LEU A 176 -9.44 -5.41 -3.71
C LEU A 176 -9.97 -4.35 -2.72
N ARG A 177 -11.19 -3.84 -2.95
CA ARG A 177 -11.84 -2.89 -2.04
C ARG A 177 -12.12 -3.52 -0.67
N GLU A 178 -12.69 -4.72 -0.65
CA GLU A 178 -13.03 -5.43 0.60
C GLU A 178 -11.78 -5.70 1.43
N LEU A 179 -10.65 -6.06 0.82
CA LEU A 179 -9.37 -6.18 1.52
C LEU A 179 -9.03 -4.91 2.31
N LEU A 180 -9.16 -3.72 1.70
CA LEU A 180 -8.90 -2.46 2.43
C LEU A 180 -9.89 -2.24 3.57
N ILE A 181 -11.16 -2.59 3.39
CA ILE A 181 -12.18 -2.50 4.46
C ILE A 181 -11.79 -3.42 5.62
N GLU A 182 -11.45 -4.67 5.35
CA GLU A 182 -11.01 -5.63 6.35
C GLU A 182 -9.80 -5.12 7.13
N LYS A 183 -8.82 -4.50 6.45
CA LYS A 183 -7.66 -3.89 7.11
C LYS A 183 -8.06 -2.73 8.04
N VAL A 184 -8.98 -1.86 7.63
CA VAL A 184 -9.48 -0.76 8.47
C VAL A 184 -10.22 -1.31 9.70
N MET A 185 -11.08 -2.30 9.51
CA MET A 185 -11.81 -2.94 10.61
C MET A 185 -10.85 -3.64 11.58
N GLY A 186 -9.82 -4.28 11.05
CA GLY A 186 -8.76 -4.93 11.82
C GLY A 186 -7.97 -3.95 12.70
N LEU A 187 -7.70 -2.72 12.24
CA LEU A 187 -7.08 -1.68 13.09
C LEU A 187 -7.97 -1.30 14.28
N SER A 188 -9.28 -1.21 14.06
CA SER A 188 -10.23 -0.80 15.10
C SER A 188 -10.45 -1.89 16.15
N ALA A 189 -10.50 -3.16 15.74
CA ALA A 189 -10.62 -4.29 16.66
C ALA A 189 -9.40 -4.43 17.59
N ARG A 190 -8.20 -4.06 17.11
CA ARG A 190 -6.95 -4.09 17.88
C ARG A 190 -6.84 -2.97 18.91
N ALA A 191 -7.45 -1.82 18.66
CA ALA A 191 -7.47 -0.69 19.58
C ALA A 191 -8.43 -0.88 20.78
N GLY A 192 -9.26 -1.93 20.76
CA GLY A 192 -10.35 -2.16 21.71
C GLY A 192 -10.11 -3.24 22.78
N LEU A 193 -8.91 -3.82 22.87
CA LEU A 193 -8.60 -4.81 23.91
C LEU A 193 -7.68 -4.18 24.98
N PRO A 194 -8.11 -4.13 26.26
CA PRO A 194 -7.28 -3.67 27.37
C PRO A 194 -6.08 -4.58 27.64
#